data_AF-A0A0R1KKA5-F1
#
_entry.id   AF-A0A0R1KKA5-F1
#
_cell.length_a   1.000
_cell.length_b   1.000
_cell.length_c   1.000
_cell.angle_alpha   90.00
_cell.angle_beta   90.00
_cell.angle_gamma   90.00
#
_symmetry.space_group_name_H-M   'P 1'
#
loop_
_entity.id
_entity.type
_entity.pdbx_description
1 polymer ?
#
loop_
_entity_poly.entity_id
_entity_poly.type
_entity_poly.pdbx_seq_one_letter_code
_entity_poly.pdbx_strand_id
1 'polypeptide(L)'
;MINSQLLSQDLTLIDIHSKENLSDKDRTELIEKYELTNEILDYADDTNERARLEFDEHTNTFLIVFNVQRETVIDDSLSDITLPVSFAIKDDQLFLFTNNDTHYLIDYITKADNHFTGDLDDRIWEIIFNTFDQV
;
A
#
# COMPACT_ATOMS: atom_id res chain seq x y z
N MET A 1 0.82 1.08 12.86
CA MET A 1 -0.11 0.02 13.32
C MET A 1 -0.33 -0.90 12.15
N ILE A 2 -0.12 -2.20 12.35
CA ILE A 2 -0.26 -3.22 11.30
C ILE A 2 -1.54 -4.00 11.59
N ASN A 3 -2.45 -4.03 10.62
CA ASN A 3 -3.66 -4.84 10.63
C ASN A 3 -3.65 -5.82 9.46
N SER A 4 -4.37 -6.93 9.59
CA SER A 4 -4.52 -7.93 8.53
C SER A 4 -5.99 -8.22 8.29
N GLN A 5 -6.39 -8.21 7.02
CA GLN A 5 -7.74 -8.49 6.56
C GLN A 5 -7.70 -9.52 5.44
N LEU A 6 -8.52 -10.56 5.56
CA LEU A 6 -8.72 -11.51 4.47
C LEU A 6 -9.61 -10.87 3.40
N LEU A 7 -9.15 -10.94 2.15
CA LEU A 7 -9.90 -10.57 0.96
C LEU A 7 -10.38 -11.85 0.25
N SER A 8 -11.13 -11.68 -0.83
CA SER A 8 -11.58 -12.82 -1.63
C SER A 8 -10.41 -13.57 -2.31
N GLN A 9 -10.62 -14.86 -2.61
CA GLN A 9 -9.61 -15.76 -3.20
C GLN A 9 -8.33 -15.92 -2.35
N ASP A 10 -8.51 -16.01 -1.03
CA ASP A 10 -7.44 -16.22 -0.04
C ASP A 10 -6.34 -15.13 -0.03
N LEU A 11 -6.56 -14.02 -0.74
CA LEU A 11 -5.70 -12.86 -0.69
C LEU A 11 -5.74 -12.21 0.69
N THR A 12 -4.62 -11.69 1.16
CA THR A 12 -4.55 -10.98 2.44
C THR A 12 -4.10 -9.55 2.24
N LEU A 13 -4.91 -8.60 2.70
CA LEU A 13 -4.49 -7.20 2.86
C LEU A 13 -3.76 -7.05 4.20
N ILE A 14 -2.52 -6.56 4.14
CA ILE A 14 -1.78 -6.09 5.29
C ILE A 14 -1.83 -4.56 5.24
N ASP A 15 -2.62 -3.99 6.14
CA ASP A 15 -2.77 -2.54 6.30
C ASP A 15 -1.69 -2.03 7.25
N ILE A 16 -0.81 -1.15 6.75
CA ILE A 16 0.27 -0.52 7.49
C ILE A 16 -0.01 0.98 7.58
N HIS A 17 -0.60 1.38 8.70
CA HIS A 17 -0.89 2.77 8.99
C HIS A 17 0.17 3.39 9.91
N SER A 18 1.01 4.27 9.37
CA SER A 18 1.97 5.07 10.14
C SER A 18 1.43 6.49 10.35
N LYS A 19 1.88 7.19 11.40
CA LYS A 19 1.50 8.61 11.56
C LYS A 19 2.35 9.52 10.68
N GLU A 20 3.64 9.22 10.61
CA GLU A 20 4.64 9.92 9.82
C GLU A 20 5.60 8.91 9.21
N ASN A 21 6.17 8.02 10.04
CA ASN A 21 7.07 6.94 9.64
C ASN A 21 6.78 5.66 10.42
N LEU A 22 7.25 4.53 9.91
CA LEU A 22 7.24 3.22 10.57
C LEU A 22 7.98 3.26 11.91
N SER A 23 7.41 2.63 12.92
CA SER A 23 8.12 2.43 14.19
C SER A 23 9.09 1.26 14.09
N ASP A 24 10.18 1.26 14.88
CA ASP A 24 11.14 0.16 14.93
C ASP A 24 10.46 -1.20 15.19
N LYS A 25 9.39 -1.20 16.00
CA LYS A 25 8.60 -2.39 16.30
C LYS A 25 7.85 -2.88 15.06
N ASP A 26 7.11 -2.00 14.39
CA ASP A 26 6.35 -2.34 13.18
C ASP A 26 7.32 -2.80 12.07
N ARG A 27 8.47 -2.14 11.93
CA ARG A 27 9.52 -2.51 10.98
C ARG A 27 10.10 -3.90 11.26
N THR A 28 10.37 -4.20 12.54
CA THR A 28 10.83 -5.54 12.95
C THR A 28 9.78 -6.61 12.64
N GLU A 29 8.50 -6.32 12.91
CA GLU A 29 7.40 -7.23 12.59
C GLU A 29 7.31 -7.50 11.07
N LEU A 30 7.42 -6.46 10.24
CA LEU A 30 7.40 -6.58 8.77
C LEU A 30 8.54 -7.45 8.23
N ILE A 31 9.73 -7.32 8.82
CA ILE A 31 10.89 -8.14 8.43
C ILE A 31 10.73 -9.58 8.91
N GLU A 32 10.44 -9.79 10.18
CA GLU A 32 10.48 -11.13 10.78
C GLU A 32 9.28 -12.00 10.40
N LYS A 33 8.08 -11.40 10.26
CA LYS A 33 6.84 -12.13 10.02
C LYS A 33 6.50 -12.23 8.54
N TYR A 34 6.76 -11.17 7.78
CA TYR A 34 6.36 -11.06 6.38
C TYR A 34 7.53 -11.15 5.41
N GLU A 35 8.76 -11.22 5.94
CA GLU A 35 10.01 -11.35 5.16
C GLU A 35 10.23 -10.20 4.19
N LEU A 36 9.73 -9.00 4.52
CA LEU A 36 10.06 -7.79 3.76
C LEU A 36 11.50 -7.37 4.05
N THR A 37 12.18 -6.85 3.03
CA THR A 37 13.56 -6.37 3.20
C THR A 37 13.59 -4.95 3.76
N ASN A 38 14.73 -4.59 4.35
CA ASN A 38 14.99 -3.21 4.76
C ASN A 38 14.81 -2.24 3.59
N GLU A 39 15.28 -2.62 2.39
CA GLU A 39 15.20 -1.78 1.19
C GLU A 39 13.76 -1.49 0.77
N ILE A 40 12.89 -2.52 0.72
CA ILE A 40 11.46 -2.32 0.43
C ILE A 40 10.81 -1.41 1.47
N LEU A 41 11.13 -1.59 2.76
CA LEU A 41 10.57 -0.77 3.83
C LEU A 41 11.08 0.68 3.79
N ASP A 42 12.35 0.89 3.45
CA ASP A 42 12.96 2.21 3.34
C ASP A 42 12.30 3.02 2.20
N TYR A 43 11.96 2.36 1.09
CA TYR A 43 11.23 3.01 -0.01
C TYR A 43 9.74 3.16 0.28
N ALA A 44 9.11 2.17 0.92
CA ALA A 44 7.68 2.19 1.16
C ALA A 44 7.25 3.28 2.16
N ASP A 45 8.11 3.61 3.12
CA ASP A 45 7.87 4.60 4.17
C ASP A 45 8.41 6.01 3.81
N ASP A 46 9.06 6.19 2.65
CA ASP A 46 9.60 7.49 2.24
C ASP A 46 8.50 8.44 1.70
N THR A 47 8.24 9.50 2.48
CA THR A 47 7.29 10.57 2.16
C THR A 47 7.65 11.42 0.94
N ASN A 48 8.84 11.29 0.37
CA ASN A 48 9.29 12.01 -0.84
C ASN A 48 9.61 11.07 -2.01
N GLU A 49 9.14 9.82 -1.95
CA GLU A 49 9.47 8.83 -2.97
C GLU A 49 8.80 9.12 -4.31
N ARG A 50 9.53 8.84 -5.40
CA ARG A 50 9.04 9.02 -6.77
C ARG A 50 8.17 7.84 -7.17
N ALA A 51 7.02 8.16 -7.74
CA ALA A 51 6.12 7.17 -8.33
C ALA A 51 6.85 6.25 -9.31
N ARG A 52 6.76 4.94 -9.08
CA ARG A 52 7.39 3.90 -9.88
C ARG A 52 6.74 2.54 -9.63
N LEU A 53 7.00 1.61 -10.54
CA LEU A 53 6.84 0.18 -10.32
C LEU A 53 8.23 -0.46 -10.35
N GLU A 54 8.52 -1.28 -9.36
CA GLU A 54 9.77 -2.00 -9.22
C GLU A 54 9.49 -3.46 -8.85
N PHE A 55 10.30 -4.38 -9.37
CA PHE A 55 10.24 -5.80 -9.04
C PHE A 55 11.61 -6.26 -8.56
N ASP A 56 11.66 -6.78 -7.34
CA ASP A 56 12.85 -7.42 -6.79
C ASP A 56 12.79 -8.93 -7.04
N GLU A 57 13.62 -9.40 -7.95
CA GLU A 57 13.73 -10.82 -8.31
C GLU A 57 14.22 -11.71 -7.14
N HIS A 58 14.96 -11.16 -6.18
CA HIS A 58 15.55 -11.94 -5.09
C HIS A 58 14.50 -12.32 -4.04
N THR A 59 13.54 -11.43 -3.82
CA THR A 59 12.49 -11.57 -2.82
C THR A 59 11.13 -11.85 -3.43
N ASN A 60 11.03 -11.84 -4.76
CA ASN A 60 9.78 -11.95 -5.52
C ASN A 60 8.73 -10.93 -5.05
N THR A 61 9.18 -9.69 -4.83
CA THR A 61 8.35 -8.61 -4.29
C THR A 61 8.18 -7.51 -5.33
N PHE A 62 6.95 -7.10 -5.59
CA PHE A 62 6.68 -5.84 -6.30
C PHE A 62 6.59 -4.70 -5.29
N LEU A 63 7.18 -3.55 -5.64
CA LEU A 63 6.95 -2.27 -4.97
C LEU A 63 6.30 -1.33 -5.98
N ILE A 64 5.18 -0.75 -5.59
CA ILE A 64 4.49 0.29 -6.36
C ILE A 64 4.45 1.55 -5.51
N VAL A 65 4.93 2.65 -6.03
CA VAL A 65 4.76 3.97 -5.43
C VAL A 65 3.86 4.77 -6.36
N PHE A 66 2.79 5.33 -5.80
CA PHE A 66 1.80 6.09 -6.55
C PHE A 66 1.41 7.37 -5.79
N ASN A 67 1.21 8.46 -6.51
CA ASN A 67 0.81 9.73 -5.89
C ASN A 67 -0.72 9.81 -5.84
N VAL A 68 -1.25 10.02 -4.64
CA VAL A 68 -2.70 10.13 -4.38
C VAL A 68 -3.03 11.49 -3.80
N GLN A 69 -4.28 11.92 -3.93
CA GLN A 69 -4.73 13.16 -3.31
C GLN A 69 -4.66 13.06 -1.77
N ARG A 70 -4.18 14.12 -1.13
CA ARG A 70 -4.26 14.30 0.33
C ARG A 70 -5.73 14.46 0.75
N GLU A 71 -6.19 13.69 1.73
CA GLU A 71 -7.59 13.76 2.19
C GLU A 71 -7.95 15.13 2.80
N THR A 72 -7.05 15.68 3.62
CA THR A 72 -7.27 16.96 4.31
C THR A 72 -6.43 18.07 3.68
N VAL A 73 -7.06 19.01 2.97
CA VAL A 73 -6.38 20.21 2.46
C VAL A 73 -6.30 21.24 3.59
N ILE A 74 -5.12 21.42 4.19
CA ILE A 74 -4.91 22.31 5.35
C ILE A 74 -4.56 23.75 4.90
N ASP A 75 -4.11 23.95 3.67
CA ASP A 75 -3.74 25.26 3.09
C ASP A 75 -3.82 25.24 1.54
N ASP A 76 -3.95 26.41 0.92
CA ASP A 76 -3.91 26.66 -0.55
C ASP A 76 -2.49 26.45 -1.15
N SER A 77 -1.54 25.90 -0.38
CA SER A 77 -0.21 25.61 -0.87
C SER A 77 -0.22 24.41 -1.81
N LEU A 78 0.17 24.66 -3.06
CA LEU A 78 0.10 23.68 -4.15
C LEU A 78 1.06 22.48 -3.97
N SER A 79 2.03 22.56 -3.07
CA SER A 79 3.11 21.58 -2.94
C SER A 79 2.67 20.24 -2.34
N ASP A 80 1.54 20.22 -1.63
CA ASP A 80 1.16 19.12 -0.74
C ASP A 80 -0.20 18.49 -1.12
N ILE A 81 -0.68 18.79 -2.33
CA ILE A 81 -1.98 18.31 -2.84
C ILE A 81 -1.93 16.80 -3.07
N THR A 82 -0.78 16.27 -3.46
CA THR A 82 -0.56 14.83 -3.68
C THR A 82 0.53 14.30 -2.79
N LEU A 83 0.32 13.12 -2.22
CA LEU A 83 1.29 12.42 -1.37
C LEU A 83 1.60 11.05 -1.98
N PRO A 84 2.85 10.57 -1.88
CA PRO A 84 3.18 9.21 -2.29
C PRO A 84 2.53 8.22 -1.32
N VAL A 85 2.03 7.12 -1.89
CA VAL A 85 1.57 5.93 -1.20
C VAL A 85 2.26 4.74 -1.83
N SER A 86 2.65 3.80 -0.98
CA SER A 86 3.37 2.61 -1.40
C SER A 86 2.51 1.37 -1.21
N PHE A 87 2.60 0.47 -2.19
CA PHE A 87 2.07 -0.88 -2.13
C PHE A 87 3.24 -1.84 -2.28
N ALA A 88 3.21 -2.93 -1.53
CA ALA A 88 4.05 -4.08 -1.84
C ALA A 88 3.18 -5.29 -2.14
N ILE A 89 3.62 -6.13 -3.07
CA ILE A 89 2.98 -7.42 -3.36
C ILE A 89 4.03 -8.49 -3.16
N LYS A 90 3.75 -9.43 -2.24
CA LYS A 90 4.58 -10.61 -2.01
C LYS A 90 3.65 -11.80 -1.82
N ASP A 91 3.78 -12.79 -2.69
CA ASP A 91 2.87 -13.94 -2.75
C ASP A 91 1.39 -13.46 -2.87
N ASP A 92 0.48 -14.02 -2.08
CA ASP A 92 -0.95 -13.66 -2.03
C ASP A 92 -1.24 -12.49 -1.08
N GLN A 93 -0.23 -11.68 -0.76
CA GLN A 93 -0.34 -10.58 0.21
C GLN A 93 -0.15 -9.22 -0.46
N LEU A 94 -1.13 -8.34 -0.23
CA LEU A 94 -1.09 -6.93 -0.60
C LEU A 94 -0.78 -6.10 0.63
N PHE A 95 0.35 -5.41 0.64
CA PHE A 95 0.73 -4.49 1.71
C PHE A 95 0.38 -3.08 1.29
N LEU A 96 -0.37 -2.35 2.12
CA LEU A 96 -0.71 -0.95 1.91
C LEU A 96 0.00 -0.09 2.96
N PHE A 97 0.91 0.78 2.52
CA PHE A 97 1.62 1.72 3.38
C PHE A 97 0.99 3.10 3.26
N THR A 98 0.34 3.55 4.34
CA THR A 98 -0.37 4.84 4.37
C THR A 98 -0.04 5.64 5.61
N ASN A 99 -0.23 6.96 5.51
CA ASN A 99 -0.20 7.87 6.64
C ASN A 99 -1.61 8.39 6.97
N ASN A 100 -1.73 9.28 7.97
CA ASN A 100 -3.02 9.85 8.37
C ASN A 100 -3.78 10.57 7.24
N ASP A 101 -3.09 11.07 6.21
CA ASP A 101 -3.68 11.82 5.11
C ASP A 101 -4.08 10.95 3.91
N THR A 102 -3.61 9.70 3.86
CA THR A 102 -3.82 8.77 2.74
C THR A 102 -4.47 7.45 3.14
N HIS A 103 -4.73 7.24 4.43
CA HIS A 103 -5.30 6.00 4.95
C HIS A 103 -6.69 5.68 4.39
N TYR A 104 -7.44 6.67 3.88
CA TYR A 104 -8.72 6.47 3.21
C TYR A 104 -8.66 5.46 2.04
N LEU A 105 -7.48 5.21 1.46
CA LEU A 105 -7.31 4.23 0.39
C LEU A 105 -7.70 2.80 0.79
N ILE A 106 -7.66 2.47 2.09
CA ILE A 106 -8.11 1.16 2.57
C ILE A 106 -9.58 0.88 2.22
N ASP A 107 -10.41 1.94 2.21
CA ASP A 107 -11.82 1.85 1.84
C ASP A 107 -11.98 1.58 0.35
N TYR A 108 -11.09 2.10 -0.48
CA TYR A 108 -11.10 1.87 -1.93
C TYR A 108 -10.65 0.45 -2.27
N ILE A 109 -9.61 -0.06 -1.61
CA ILE A 109 -9.22 -1.48 -1.73
C ILE A 109 -10.37 -2.40 -1.34
N THR A 110 -11.02 -2.12 -0.20
CA THR A 110 -12.15 -2.93 0.27
C THR A 110 -13.35 -2.84 -0.68
N LYS A 111 -13.64 -1.67 -1.24
CA LYS A 111 -14.68 -1.52 -2.26
C LYS A 111 -14.34 -2.27 -3.55
N ALA A 112 -13.09 -2.21 -3.99
CA ALA A 112 -12.60 -2.91 -5.17
C ALA A 112 -12.73 -4.44 -5.00
N ASP A 113 -12.32 -5.00 -3.86
CA ASP A 113 -12.49 -6.45 -3.62
C ASP A 113 -13.96 -6.87 -3.66
N ASN A 114 -14.86 -6.06 -3.08
CA ASN A 114 -16.31 -6.32 -3.12
C ASN A 114 -16.93 -6.11 -4.51
N HIS A 115 -16.30 -5.31 -5.37
CA HIS A 115 -16.77 -5.05 -6.74
C HIS A 115 -16.57 -6.27 -7.63
N PHE A 116 -15.42 -6.93 -7.51
CA PHE A 116 -15.07 -8.07 -8.36
C PHE A 116 -15.71 -9.36 -7.87
N THR A 117 -16.69 -9.87 -8.63
CA THR A 117 -17.35 -11.15 -8.33
C THR A 117 -16.69 -12.32 -9.07
N GLY A 118 -16.47 -13.44 -8.38
CA GLY A 118 -15.93 -14.66 -8.96
C GLY A 118 -14.41 -14.75 -8.93
N ASP A 119 -13.87 -15.79 -9.59
CA ASP A 119 -12.43 -16.05 -9.68
C ASP A 119 -11.78 -15.16 -10.74
N LEU A 120 -10.60 -14.62 -10.44
CA LEU A 120 -9.87 -13.65 -11.27
C LEU A 120 -8.39 -14.00 -11.18
N ASP A 121 -7.75 -14.26 -12.32
CA ASP A 121 -6.36 -14.70 -12.36
C ASP A 121 -5.38 -13.65 -11.78
N ASP A 122 -5.65 -12.35 -11.99
CA ASP A 122 -4.81 -11.23 -11.55
C ASP A 122 -5.51 -10.33 -10.50
N ARG A 123 -6.26 -10.91 -9.57
CA ARG A 123 -7.14 -10.17 -8.65
C ARG A 123 -6.43 -9.04 -7.88
N ILE A 124 -5.19 -9.24 -7.41
CA ILE A 124 -4.43 -8.18 -6.71
C ILE A 124 -4.27 -6.95 -7.61
N TRP A 125 -3.90 -7.16 -8.88
CA TRP A 125 -3.72 -6.06 -9.83
C TRP A 125 -5.04 -5.37 -10.17
N GLU A 126 -6.12 -6.14 -10.33
CA GLU A 126 -7.46 -5.58 -10.54
C GLU A 126 -7.90 -4.69 -9.37
N ILE A 127 -7.65 -5.11 -8.13
CA ILE A 127 -7.92 -4.32 -6.92
C ILE A 127 -7.10 -3.02 -6.91
N ILE A 128 -5.79 -3.10 -7.22
CA ILE A 128 -4.90 -1.94 -7.25
C ILE A 128 -5.32 -0.94 -8.32
N PHE A 129 -5.54 -1.39 -9.55
CA PHE A 129 -5.93 -0.48 -10.63
C PHE A 129 -7.34 0.10 -10.44
N ASN A 130 -8.28 -0.67 -9.89
CA ASN A 130 -9.59 -0.14 -9.52
C ASN A 130 -9.47 0.94 -8.44
N THR A 131 -8.59 0.74 -7.46
CA THR A 131 -8.30 1.74 -6.42
C THR A 131 -7.71 3.01 -7.02
N PHE A 132 -6.78 2.88 -7.98
CA PHE A 132 -6.16 4.03 -8.67
C PHE A 132 -7.12 4.83 -9.54
N ASP A 133 -8.19 4.22 -10.04
CA ASP A 133 -9.20 4.93 -10.84
C ASP A 133 -10.10 5.86 -9.98
N GLN A 134 -10.06 5.73 -8.65
CA GLN A 134 -10.89 6.50 -7.71
C GLN A 134 -10.17 7.70 -7.08
N VAL A 135 -8.89 7.94 -7.39
CA VAL A 135 -8.00 8.90 -6.70
C VAL A 135 -7.43 9.98 -7.60
#